data_AF-A0A4Y2RCY3-F1
#
_entry.id   AF-A0A4Y2RCY3-F1
#
_cell.length_a   1.000
_cell.length_b   1.000
_cell.length_c   1.000
_cell.angle_alpha   90.00
_cell.angle_beta   90.00
_cell.angle_gamma   90.00
#
_symmetry.space_group_name_H-M   'P 1'
#
loop_
_entity.id
_entity.type
_entity.pdbx_description
1 polymer ?
#
loop_
_entity_poly.entity_id
_entity_poly.type
_entity_poly.pdbx_seq_one_letter_code
_entity_poly.pdbx_strand_id
1 'polypeptide(L)'
;MNSPDVRRQSKMVVYNMYSYLKELVSSKPNAMVKELFLQTHKVTADMCGVSYRTVQCICAEADMTAAAEVLNNIPVLKSPKKKNLQTKPITDLDDFDKSIIPQSVQEFYDRGEYSTVAKLRACLIEKIKFSWIRKIILGNFEKFGIFLQKVQ
;
A
#
# COMPACT_ATOMS: atom_id res chain seq x y z
N MET A 1 9.07 -14.86 0.41
CA MET A 1 9.34 -14.88 1.87
C MET A 1 8.90 -13.56 2.46
N ASN A 2 7.93 -13.57 3.39
CA ASN A 2 7.49 -12.35 4.07
C ASN A 2 8.57 -11.92 5.06
N SER A 3 9.28 -10.83 4.78
CA SER A 3 10.16 -10.20 5.78
C SER A 3 9.36 -9.92 7.05
N PRO A 4 9.85 -10.27 8.25
CA PRO A 4 9.23 -9.82 9.47
C PRO A 4 9.15 -8.28 9.46
N ASP A 5 7.97 -7.76 9.77
CA ASP A 5 7.73 -6.32 9.79
C ASP A 5 8.43 -5.71 11.01
N VAL A 6 9.64 -5.18 10.80
CA VAL A 6 10.50 -4.59 11.83
C VAL A 6 9.77 -3.50 12.61
N ARG A 7 8.95 -2.67 11.95
CA ARG A 7 8.19 -1.61 12.62
C ARG A 7 7.16 -2.18 13.59
N ARG A 8 6.46 -3.24 13.18
CA ARG A 8 5.51 -3.94 14.06
C ARG A 8 6.22 -4.53 15.27
N GLN A 9 7.38 -5.16 15.06
CA GLN A 9 8.18 -5.74 16.15
C GLN A 9 8.66 -4.66 17.12
N SER A 10 9.19 -3.54 16.63
CA SER A 10 9.63 -2.42 17.48
C SER A 10 8.48 -1.87 18.33
N LYS A 11 7.30 -1.66 17.75
CA LYS A 11 6.13 -1.22 18.52
C LYS A 11 5.74 -2.24 19.61
N MET A 12 5.85 -3.53 19.31
CA MET A 12 5.55 -4.60 20.28
C MET A 12 6.50 -4.59 21.46
N VAL A 13 7.80 -4.41 21.21
CA VAL A 13 8.81 -4.32 22.28
C VAL A 13 8.49 -3.14 23.22
N VAL A 14 8.15 -1.97 22.68
CA VAL A 14 7.75 -0.81 23.48
C VAL A 14 6.50 -1.10 24.32
N TYR A 15 5.49 -1.74 23.72
CA TYR A 15 4.26 -2.09 24.41
C TYR A 15 4.48 -3.13 25.53
N ASN A 16 5.32 -4.14 25.29
CA ASN A 16 5.65 -5.15 26.27
C ASN A 16 6.38 -4.54 27.48
N MET A 17 7.29 -3.60 27.23
CA MET A 17 8.00 -2.88 28.29
C MET A 17 7.04 -2.04 29.13
N TYR A 18 6.14 -1.30 28.48
CA TYR A 18 5.07 -0.57 29.16
C TYR A 18 4.21 -1.49 30.03
N SER A 19 3.79 -2.64 29.49
CA SER A 19 2.91 -3.60 30.18
C SER A 19 3.59 -4.16 31.43
N TYR A 20 4.86 -4.54 31.31
CA TYR A 20 5.67 -5.00 32.44
C TYR A 20 5.79 -3.95 33.55
N LEU A 21 6.13 -2.70 33.19
CA LEU A 21 6.23 -1.61 34.17
C LEU A 21 4.88 -1.31 34.81
N LYS A 22 3.78 -1.37 34.04
CA LYS A 22 2.41 -1.20 34.55
C LYS A 22 2.06 -2.29 35.57
N GLU A 23 2.43 -3.54 35.33
CA GLU A 23 2.23 -4.65 36.28
C GLU A 23 3.04 -4.46 37.56
N LEU A 24 4.33 -4.09 37.45
CA LEU A 24 5.17 -3.79 38.61
C LEU A 24 4.58 -2.69 39.49
N VAL A 25 4.09 -1.62 38.87
CA VAL A 25 3.45 -0.51 39.56
C VAL A 25 2.14 -0.93 40.22
N SER A 26 1.34 -1.76 39.54
CA SER A 26 0.08 -2.30 40.07
C SER A 26 0.31 -3.18 41.31
N SER A 27 1.47 -3.84 41.41
CA SER A 27 1.83 -4.70 42.54
C SER A 27 2.27 -3.94 43.81
N LYS A 28 2.59 -2.64 43.73
CA LYS A 28 3.07 -1.81 44.85
C LYS A 28 2.37 -0.44 44.89
N PRO A 29 1.08 -0.39 45.28
CA PRO A 29 0.32 0.86 45.27
C PRO A 29 0.69 1.75 46.48
N ASN A 30 1.54 2.76 46.27
CA ASN A 30 1.83 3.80 47.26
C ASN A 30 1.44 5.22 46.79
N ALA A 31 0.89 5.39 45.58
CA ALA A 31 0.61 6.69 44.96
C ALA A 31 -0.75 6.76 44.23
N MET A 32 -1.24 7.97 43.95
CA MET A 32 -2.43 8.20 43.13
C MET A 32 -2.26 7.59 41.73
N VAL A 33 -3.26 6.80 41.31
CA VAL A 33 -3.29 6.04 40.06
C VAL A 33 -2.88 6.84 38.83
N LYS A 34 -3.28 8.12 38.73
CA LYS A 34 -2.92 8.99 37.59
C LYS A 34 -1.43 9.29 37.49
N GLU A 35 -0.78 9.54 38.61
CA GLU A 35 0.66 9.85 38.66
C GLU A 35 1.47 8.61 38.26
N LEU A 36 1.04 7.45 38.75
CA LEU A 36 1.60 6.15 38.38
C LEU A 36 1.53 5.92 36.85
N PHE A 37 0.37 6.15 36.23
CA PHE A 37 0.23 6.03 34.78
C PHE A 37 1.15 6.99 34.02
N LEU A 38 1.25 8.25 34.47
CA LEU A 38 2.09 9.25 33.83
C LEU A 38 3.58 8.85 33.91
N GLN A 39 4.02 8.35 35.07
CA GLN A 39 5.38 7.89 35.29
C GLN A 39 5.70 6.66 34.44
N THR A 40 4.81 5.66 34.37
CA THR A 40 5.04 4.45 33.55
C THR A 40 5.28 4.80 32.08
N HIS A 41 4.49 5.72 31.51
CA HIS A 41 4.67 6.14 30.12
C HIS A 41 5.99 6.90 29.91
N LYS A 42 6.38 7.78 30.85
CA LYS A 42 7.65 8.52 30.78
C LYS A 42 8.86 7.57 30.89
N VAL A 43 8.86 6.67 31.86
CA VAL A 43 9.94 5.69 32.07
C VAL A 43 10.07 4.77 30.86
N THR A 44 8.95 4.33 30.27
CA THR A 44 8.97 3.54 29.02
C THR A 44 9.57 4.34 27.87
N ALA A 45 9.19 5.61 27.73
CA ALA A 45 9.70 6.49 26.69
C ALA A 45 11.23 6.65 26.80
N ASP A 46 11.73 6.90 28.01
CA ASP A 46 13.16 7.07 28.28
C ASP A 46 13.94 5.76 28.05
N MET A 47 13.44 4.62 28.53
CA MET A 47 14.10 3.32 28.34
C MET A 47 14.13 2.86 26.89
N CYS A 48 13.05 3.07 26.14
CA CYS A 48 12.98 2.67 24.73
C CYS A 48 13.57 3.71 23.78
N GLY A 49 13.97 4.89 24.27
CA GLY A 49 14.49 5.98 23.44
C GLY A 49 13.46 6.54 22.45
N VAL A 50 12.18 6.57 22.83
CA VAL A 50 11.07 7.05 22.00
C VAL A 50 10.35 8.22 22.68
N SER A 51 9.55 8.97 21.92
CA SER A 51 8.78 10.07 22.52
C SER A 51 7.64 9.54 23.39
N TYR A 52 7.30 10.28 24.45
CA TYR A 52 6.12 10.01 25.29
C TYR A 52 4.84 9.83 24.44
N ARG A 53 4.63 10.70 23.44
CA ARG A 53 3.50 10.65 22.53
C ARG A 53 3.47 9.34 21.72
N THR A 54 4.63 8.82 21.35
CA THR A 54 4.74 7.53 20.64
C THR A 54 4.26 6.38 21.51
N VAL A 55 4.65 6.35 22.79
CA VAL A 55 4.17 5.34 23.74
C VAL A 55 2.65 5.43 23.88
N GLN A 56 2.10 6.64 24.06
CA GLN A 56 0.64 6.83 24.13
C GLN A 56 -0.09 6.32 22.87
N CYS A 57 0.42 6.63 21.68
CA CYS A 57 -0.18 6.16 20.43
C CYS A 57 -0.14 4.63 20.32
N ILE A 58 0.95 4.00 20.75
CA ILE A 58 1.08 2.53 20.73
C ILE A 58 0.10 1.89 21.72
N CYS A 59 -0.02 2.42 22.94
CA CYS A 59 -0.99 1.93 23.93
C CYS A 59 -2.43 2.09 23.44
N ALA A 60 -2.78 3.25 22.88
CA ALA A 60 -4.12 3.47 22.31
C ALA A 60 -4.41 2.52 21.13
N GLU A 61 -3.43 2.27 20.27
CA GLU A 61 -3.54 1.28 19.18
C GLU A 61 -3.74 -0.14 19.74
N ALA A 62 -2.98 -0.51 20.78
CA ALA A 62 -3.09 -1.81 21.44
C ALA A 62 -4.49 -2.00 22.08
N ASP A 63 -4.98 -1.00 22.82
CA ASP A 63 -6.30 -1.04 23.47
C ASP A 63 -7.43 -1.20 22.44
N MET A 64 -7.35 -0.48 21.31
CA MET A 64 -8.32 -0.61 20.20
C MET A 64 -8.29 -2.01 19.57
N THR A 65 -7.11 -2.63 19.46
CA THR A 65 -6.97 -3.96 18.84
C THR A 65 -7.35 -5.09 19.78
N ALA A 66 -7.08 -4.96 21.09
CA ALA A 66 -7.50 -5.91 22.11
C ALA A 66 -9.03 -5.97 22.24
N ALA A 67 -9.72 -4.83 22.06
CA ALA A 67 -11.19 -4.79 22.01
C ALA A 67 -11.78 -5.45 20.75
N ALA A 68 -11.02 -5.54 19.66
CA ALA A 68 -11.50 -6.03 18.35
C ALA A 68 -11.18 -7.52 18.10
N GLU A 69 -10.09 -8.06 18.65
CA GLU A 69 -9.62 -9.43 18.41
C GLU A 69 -9.72 -10.27 19.69
N VAL A 70 -10.95 -10.68 20.04
CA VAL A 70 -11.33 -11.39 21.28
C VAL A 70 -10.66 -12.77 21.46
N LEU A 71 -10.00 -13.33 20.43
CA LEU A 71 -9.61 -14.75 20.47
C LEU A 71 -8.22 -15.06 21.06
N ASN A 72 -7.31 -14.08 21.24
CA ASN A 72 -5.92 -14.40 21.66
C ASN A 72 -5.27 -13.45 22.67
N ASN A 73 -5.94 -12.40 23.16
CA ASN A 73 -5.37 -11.42 24.12
C ASN A 73 -4.02 -10.76 23.73
N ILE A 74 -3.53 -10.97 22.51
CA ILE A 74 -2.29 -10.37 21.99
C ILE A 74 -2.67 -9.16 21.14
N PRO A 75 -2.27 -7.93 21.51
CA PRO A 75 -2.57 -6.74 20.72
C PRO A 75 -1.91 -6.82 19.33
N VAL A 76 -2.65 -6.51 18.27
CA VAL A 76 -2.15 -6.56 16.89
C VAL A 76 -1.81 -5.15 16.42
N LEU A 77 -0.57 -4.74 16.67
CA LEU A 77 -0.04 -3.48 16.18
C LEU A 77 0.19 -3.55 14.67
N LYS A 78 -0.42 -2.62 13.92
CA LYS A 78 -0.33 -2.56 12.46
C LYS A 78 0.70 -1.49 12.08
N SER A 79 1.60 -1.86 11.17
CA SER A 79 2.40 -0.85 10.48
C SER A 79 1.55 -0.20 9.39
N PRO A 80 1.69 1.12 9.16
CA PRO A 80 1.15 1.74 7.97
C PRO A 80 1.74 1.04 6.75
N LYS A 81 0.97 0.15 6.12
CA LYS A 81 1.39 -0.46 4.87
C LYS A 81 1.45 0.65 3.83
N LYS A 82 2.59 0.77 3.16
CA LYS A 82 2.72 1.60 1.97
C LYS A 82 1.68 1.07 0.97
N LYS A 83 0.60 1.82 0.76
CA LYS A 83 -0.41 1.48 -0.24
C LYS A 83 0.26 1.67 -1.60
N ASN A 84 0.86 0.61 -2.14
CA ASN A 84 1.21 0.58 -3.56
C ASN A 84 -0.10 0.45 -4.34
N LEU A 85 -0.86 1.55 -4.43
CA LEU A 85 -1.99 1.69 -5.35
C LEU A 85 -1.41 1.86 -6.76
N GLN A 86 -0.74 0.83 -7.28
CA GLN A 86 -0.73 0.68 -8.72
C GLN A 86 -2.08 0.08 -9.08
N THR A 87 -3.11 0.93 -9.10
CA THR A 87 -4.36 0.62 -9.77
C THR A 87 -3.99 0.54 -11.25
N LYS A 88 -3.52 -0.62 -11.71
CA LYS A 88 -3.48 -0.89 -13.14
C LYS A 88 -4.92 -0.63 -13.60
N PRO A 89 -5.15 0.27 -14.58
CA PRO A 89 -6.48 0.38 -15.14
C PRO A 89 -6.88 -1.03 -15.55
N ILE A 90 -8.01 -1.51 -15.02
CA ILE A 90 -8.61 -2.77 -15.45
C ILE A 90 -9.04 -2.51 -16.88
N THR A 91 -8.11 -2.69 -17.80
CA THR A 91 -8.44 -2.85 -19.20
C THR A 91 -9.03 -4.23 -19.30
N ASP A 92 -10.33 -4.30 -19.55
CA ASP A 92 -11.03 -5.49 -20.01
C ASP A 92 -10.57 -5.81 -21.44
N LEU A 93 -9.26 -6.07 -21.56
CA LEU A 93 -8.59 -6.53 -22.77
C LEU A 93 -8.10 -7.92 -22.44
N ASP A 94 -8.58 -8.90 -23.19
CA ASP A 94 -8.04 -10.24 -23.12
C ASP A 94 -6.58 -10.24 -23.58
N ASP A 95 -5.80 -11.24 -23.17
CA ASP A 95 -4.39 -11.35 -23.57
C ASP A 95 -4.25 -11.48 -25.09
N PHE A 96 -5.27 -12.03 -25.77
CA PHE A 96 -5.38 -12.03 -27.22
C PHE A 96 -5.46 -10.61 -27.79
N ASP A 97 -6.35 -9.75 -27.29
CA ASP A 97 -6.50 -8.37 -27.75
C ASP A 97 -5.25 -7.53 -27.52
N LYS A 98 -4.52 -7.80 -26.44
CA LYS A 98 -3.26 -7.12 -26.13
C LYS A 98 -2.18 -7.43 -27.16
N SER A 99 -2.20 -8.63 -27.75
CA SER A 99 -1.23 -9.07 -28.76
C SER A 99 -1.50 -8.45 -30.15
N ILE A 100 -2.75 -8.09 -30.44
CA ILE A 100 -3.13 -7.52 -31.73
C ILE A 100 -2.62 -6.08 -31.89
N ILE A 101 -2.49 -5.32 -30.80
CA ILE A 101 -1.98 -3.94 -30.81
C ILE A 101 -0.54 -3.86 -31.34
N PRO A 102 0.47 -4.55 -30.77
CA PRO A 102 1.84 -4.51 -31.29
C PRO A 102 1.93 -5.12 -32.70
N GLN A 103 1.13 -6.15 -33.02
CA GLN A 103 1.10 -6.72 -34.37
C GLN A 103 0.62 -5.70 -35.41
N SER A 104 -0.47 -4.99 -35.13
CA SER A 104 -0.99 -3.97 -36.05
C SER A 104 -0.05 -2.78 -36.19
N VAL A 105 0.69 -2.41 -35.14
CA VAL A 105 1.76 -1.41 -35.22
C VAL A 105 2.91 -1.89 -36.12
N GLN A 106 3.34 -3.14 -35.96
CA GLN A 106 4.39 -3.73 -36.80
C GLN A 106 3.99 -3.76 -38.27
N GLU A 107 2.74 -4.14 -38.58
CA GLU A 107 2.23 -4.13 -39.96
C GLU A 107 2.27 -2.74 -40.61
N PHE A 108 2.14 -1.65 -39.85
CA PHE A 108 2.34 -0.30 -40.39
C PHE A 108 3.81 -0.04 -40.76
N TYR A 109 4.74 -0.46 -39.89
CA TYR A 109 6.17 -0.35 -40.16
C TYR A 109 6.62 -1.20 -41.35
N ASP A 110 6.08 -2.42 -41.49
CA ASP A 110 6.37 -3.31 -42.62
C ASP A 110 5.90 -2.71 -43.96
N ARG A 111 4.87 -1.86 -43.94
CA ARG A 111 4.41 -1.08 -45.10
C ARG A 111 5.19 0.23 -45.33
N GLY A 112 6.15 0.56 -44.45
CA GLY A 112 6.87 1.84 -44.49
C GLY A 112 6.05 3.04 -44.05
N GLU A 113 4.91 2.82 -43.37
CA GLU A 113 4.04 3.89 -42.89
C GLU A 113 4.18 4.11 -41.38
N TYR A 114 4.14 5.37 -40.95
CA TYR A 114 4.06 5.68 -39.53
C TYR A 114 2.66 5.37 -38.99
N SER A 115 2.61 4.51 -37.98
CA SER A 115 1.38 4.29 -37.22
C SER A 115 0.97 5.60 -36.55
N THR A 116 -0.23 6.07 -36.84
CA THR A 116 -0.84 7.24 -36.17
C THR A 116 -2.01 6.74 -35.33
N VAL A 117 -2.33 7.43 -34.23
CA VAL A 117 -3.46 7.07 -33.34
C VAL A 117 -4.76 6.83 -34.14
N ALA A 118 -5.03 7.68 -35.14
CA ALA A 118 -6.22 7.55 -35.98
C ALA A 118 -6.21 6.29 -36.86
N LYS A 119 -5.07 5.99 -37.50
CA LYS A 119 -4.88 4.79 -38.35
C LYS A 119 -4.97 3.50 -37.54
N LEU A 120 -4.33 3.47 -36.37
CA LEU A 120 -4.40 2.33 -35.46
C LEU A 120 -5.80 2.11 -34.94
N ARG A 121 -6.54 3.19 -34.62
CA ARG A 121 -7.93 3.08 -34.20
C ARG A 121 -8.81 2.46 -35.29
N ALA A 122 -8.66 2.90 -36.53
CA ALA A 122 -9.42 2.32 -37.66
C ALA A 122 -9.10 0.83 -37.84
N CYS A 123 -7.81 0.47 -37.84
CA CYS A 123 -7.35 -0.91 -37.98
C CYS A 123 -7.84 -1.83 -36.83
N LEU A 124 -7.80 -1.35 -35.58
CA LEU A 124 -8.25 -2.12 -34.41
C LEU A 124 -9.78 -2.27 -34.36
N ILE A 125 -10.54 -1.29 -34.84
CA ILE A 125 -12.01 -1.41 -34.99
C ILE A 125 -12.35 -2.51 -35.99
N GLU A 126 -11.64 -2.60 -37.11
CA GLU A 126 -11.85 -3.65 -38.12
C GLU A 126 -11.46 -5.04 -37.60
N LYS A 127 -10.30 -5.17 -36.94
CA LYS A 127 -9.78 -6.48 -36.52
C LYS A 127 -10.47 -7.07 -35.30
N ILE A 128 -10.87 -6.24 -34.33
CA ILE A 128 -11.34 -6.73 -33.02
C ILE A 128 -12.80 -6.32 -32.74
N LYS A 129 -13.52 -5.72 -33.71
CA LYS A 129 -14.87 -5.14 -33.50
C LYS A 129 -14.93 -4.29 -32.22
N PHE A 130 -13.83 -3.58 -31.92
CA PHE A 130 -13.60 -3.00 -30.61
C PHE A 130 -14.54 -1.80 -30.39
N SER A 131 -15.72 -2.07 -29.82
CA SER A 131 -16.70 -1.06 -29.45
C SER A 131 -16.24 -0.39 -28.17
N TRP A 132 -15.78 0.84 -28.33
CA TRP A 132 -15.33 1.76 -27.29
C TRP A 132 -14.03 1.38 -26.58
N ILE A 133 -13.06 2.30 -26.60
CA ILE A 133 -12.62 3.05 -25.42
C ILE A 133 -11.75 4.23 -25.88
N ARG A 134 -12.24 5.46 -25.66
CA ARG A 134 -11.48 6.71 -25.92
C ARG A 134 -10.29 6.93 -24.98
N LYS A 135 -10.15 6.14 -23.90
CA LYS A 135 -9.19 6.39 -22.79
C LYS A 135 -7.97 5.46 -22.72
N ILE A 136 -7.94 4.32 -23.43
CA ILE A 136 -6.89 3.29 -23.29
C ILE A 136 -5.73 3.50 -24.26
N ILE A 137 -6.02 4.03 -25.45
CA ILE A 137 -5.04 4.23 -26.52
C ILE A 137 -4.04 5.35 -26.18
N LEU A 138 -4.31 6.26 -25.23
CA LEU A 138 -3.30 7.24 -24.82
C LEU A 138 -2.38 6.70 -23.70
N GLY A 139 -2.91 5.87 -22.80
CA GLY A 139 -2.17 5.41 -21.60
C GLY A 139 -1.36 4.12 -21.77
N ASN A 140 -1.68 3.29 -22.77
CA ASN A 140 -0.94 2.05 -23.03
C ASN A 140 0.24 2.24 -24.01
N PHE A 141 0.20 3.24 -24.89
CA PHE A 141 1.25 3.39 -25.91
C PHE A 141 2.61 3.80 -25.32
N GLU A 142 2.62 4.64 -24.28
CA GLU A 142 3.84 4.93 -23.52
C GLU A 142 4.40 3.69 -22.79
N LYS A 143 3.53 2.76 -22.36
CA LYS A 143 3.94 1.51 -21.69
C LYS A 143 4.45 0.44 -22.65
N PHE A 144 4.01 0.47 -23.90
CA PHE A 144 4.48 -0.44 -24.95
C PHE A 144 5.70 0.10 -25.72
N GLY A 145 6.24 1.28 -25.35
CA GLY A 145 7.42 1.87 -26.00
C GLY A 145 7.16 2.37 -27.42
N ILE A 146 5.89 2.55 -27.80
CA ILE A 146 5.51 2.98 -29.15
C ILE A 146 5.43 4.51 -29.16
N PHE A 147 6.47 5.16 -29.70
CA PHE A 147 6.46 6.60 -29.96
C PHE A 147 5.57 6.90 -31.18
N LEU A 148 4.35 7.39 -30.93
CA LEU A 148 3.50 7.92 -31.98
C LEU A 148 3.80 9.41 -32.18
N GLN A 149 3.98 9.83 -33.43
CA GLN A 149 4.11 11.25 -33.77
C GLN A 149 2.74 11.93 -33.59
N LYS A 150 2.66 12.91 -32.69
CA LYS A 150 1.46 13.76 -32.53
C LYS A 150 1.35 14.64 -33.77
N VAL A 151 0.37 14.35 -34.62
CA VAL A 151 -0.07 15.30 -35.65
C VAL A 151 -0.91 16.38 -34.95
N GLN A 152 -0.46 17.62 -35.09
CA GLN A 152 -1.04 18.83 -34.52
C GLN A 152 -2.27 19.28 -35.30
#